data_AF-A0AAD7X017-F1
#
_entry.id   AF-A0AAD7X017-F1
#
_cell.length_a   1.000
_cell.length_b   1.000
_cell.length_c   1.000
_cell.angle_alpha   90.00
_cell.angle_beta   90.00
_cell.angle_gamma   90.00
#
_symmetry.space_group_name_H-M   'P 1'
#
loop_
_entity.id
_entity.type
_entity.pdbx_description
1 polymer ?
#
loop_
_entity_poly.entity_id
_entity_poly.type
_entity_poly.pdbx_seq_one_letter_code
_entity_poly.pdbx_strand_id
1 'polypeptide(L)'
;MSGRKRSREGQLAGCSPEERVTSWFTHFRDLLGTHPTVDGAEEEIPAVLTSLEIDDGPFTATEFATVKSTLKEGKSAGPDGIPQRSLKTAISMTSY
;
A
#
# COMPACT_ATOMS: atom_id res chain seq x y z
N MET A 1 -43.62 -3.39 25.50
CA MET A 1 -42.50 -3.50 24.54
C MET A 1 -41.23 -2.98 25.21
N SER A 2 -40.47 -3.82 25.92
CA SER A 2 -39.18 -3.42 26.50
C SER A 2 -38.07 -3.92 25.57
N GLY A 3 -37.62 -3.06 24.65
CA GLY A 3 -36.51 -3.37 23.77
C GLY A 3 -35.21 -3.37 24.57
N ARG A 4 -34.48 -4.49 24.59
CA ARG A 4 -33.10 -4.53 25.09
C ARG A 4 -32.27 -3.56 24.27
N LYS A 5 -31.89 -2.43 24.85
CA LYS A 5 -30.87 -1.54 24.27
C LYS A 5 -29.57 -2.34 24.21
N ARG A 6 -28.96 -2.40 23.03
CA ARG A 6 -27.61 -2.98 22.90
C ARG A 6 -26.67 -2.23 23.82
N SER A 7 -25.85 -2.97 24.56
CA SER A 7 -24.74 -2.44 25.34
C SER A 7 -23.83 -1.62 24.42
N ARG A 8 -23.34 -0.47 24.91
CA ARG A 8 -22.38 0.35 24.18
C ARG A 8 -21.04 -0.38 24.17
N GLU A 9 -20.84 -1.25 23.19
CA GLU A 9 -19.58 -1.95 22.95
C GLU A 9 -18.51 -0.93 22.50
N GLY A 10 -17.34 -0.93 23.14
CA GLY A 10 -16.21 -0.08 22.76
C GLY A 10 -16.22 1.36 23.29
N GLN A 11 -17.12 1.74 24.20
CA GLN A 11 -17.11 3.06 24.83
C GLN A 11 -16.75 2.98 26.31
N LEU A 12 -15.67 3.66 26.67
CA LEU A 12 -15.22 3.76 28.06
C LEU A 12 -15.85 4.99 28.71
N ALA A 13 -16.38 4.78 29.92
CA ALA A 13 -16.90 5.86 30.73
C ALA A 13 -15.76 6.79 31.19
N GLY A 14 -16.03 8.09 31.25
CA GLY A 14 -15.11 9.08 31.80
C GLY A 14 -15.74 10.47 31.78
N CYS A 15 -15.69 11.15 32.92
CA CYS A 15 -16.32 12.45 33.15
C CYS A 15 -15.44 13.62 32.69
N SER A 16 -14.15 13.37 32.43
CA SER A 16 -13.21 14.32 31.83
C SER A 16 -12.39 13.70 30.68
N PRO A 17 -11.77 14.53 29.81
CA PRO A 17 -10.82 14.04 28.82
C PRO A 17 -9.67 13.21 29.41
N GLU A 18 -9.09 13.66 30.52
CA GLU A 18 -7.97 13.02 31.21
C GLU A 18 -8.36 11.65 31.78
N GLU A 19 -9.57 11.55 32.35
CA GLU A 19 -10.12 10.29 32.84
C GLU A 19 -10.36 9.29 31.72
N ARG A 20 -10.84 9.76 30.55
CA ARG A 20 -11.04 8.88 29.39
C ARG A 20 -9.73 8.34 28.86
N VAL A 21 -8.66 9.15 28.80
CA VAL A 21 -7.33 8.71 28.38
C VAL A 21 -6.80 7.64 29.33
N THR A 22 -6.90 7.89 30.65
CA THR A 22 -6.42 6.96 31.67
C THR A 22 -7.21 5.64 31.67
N SER A 23 -8.53 5.73 31.55
CA SER A 23 -9.42 4.57 31.49
C SER A 23 -9.20 3.76 30.21
N TRP A 24 -8.97 4.44 29.09
CA TRP A 24 -8.62 3.80 27.81
C TRP A 24 -7.28 3.08 27.89
N PHE A 25 -6.24 3.75 28.35
CA PHE A 25 -4.93 3.15 28.49
C PHE A 25 -4.96 1.91 29.41
N THR A 26 -5.60 2.03 30.57
CA THR A 26 -5.71 0.94 31.55
C THR A 26 -6.49 -0.24 30.99
N HIS A 27 -7.66 0.02 30.39
CA HIS A 27 -8.50 -1.03 29.82
C HIS A 27 -7.77 -1.84 28.75
N PHE A 28 -7.09 -1.16 27.81
CA PHE A 28 -6.37 -1.84 26.74
C PHE A 28 -5.10 -2.51 27.22
N ARG A 29 -4.37 -1.91 28.17
CA ARG A 29 -3.21 -2.56 28.82
C ARG A 29 -3.63 -3.88 29.47
N ASP A 30 -4.72 -3.88 30.22
CA ASP A 30 -5.18 -5.06 30.95
C ASP A 30 -5.79 -6.10 29.98
N LEU A 31 -6.42 -5.66 28.90
CA LEU A 31 -6.95 -6.53 27.84
C LEU A 31 -5.86 -7.22 27.03
N LEU A 32 -4.80 -6.49 26.65
CA LEU A 32 -3.69 -7.01 25.87
C LEU A 32 -2.68 -7.79 26.72
N GLY A 33 -2.72 -7.62 28.04
CA GLY A 33 -1.83 -8.27 28.98
C GLY A 33 -0.38 -7.75 28.91
N THR A 34 0.55 -8.53 29.43
CA THR A 34 1.99 -8.27 29.29
C THR A 34 2.48 -8.79 27.95
N HIS A 35 3.37 -8.03 27.29
CA HIS A 35 4.09 -8.55 26.13
C HIS A 35 4.72 -9.89 26.46
N PRO A 36 4.59 -10.91 25.60
CA PRO A 36 5.26 -12.18 25.81
C PRO A 36 6.76 -11.93 25.91
N THR A 37 7.42 -12.55 26.90
CA THR A 37 8.88 -12.63 26.89
C THR A 37 9.23 -13.63 25.79
N VAL A 38 9.66 -13.12 24.64
CA VAL A 38 10.08 -13.95 23.51
C VAL A 38 11.49 -14.43 23.82
N ASP A 39 11.61 -15.67 24.29
CA ASP A 39 12.91 -16.34 24.46
C ASP A 39 13.39 -16.81 23.08
N GLY A 40 14.03 -15.91 22.33
CA GLY A 40 14.58 -16.23 21.01
C GLY A 40 14.92 -14.99 20.20
N ALA A 41 15.83 -15.14 19.22
CA ALA A 41 16.00 -14.14 18.17
C ALA A 41 14.71 -14.09 17.32
N GLU A 42 14.34 -12.90 16.82
CA GLU A 42 13.25 -12.77 15.85
C GLU A 42 13.49 -13.75 14.68
N GLU A 43 12.55 -14.67 14.47
CA GLU A 43 12.63 -15.61 13.35
C GLU A 43 12.37 -14.83 12.06
N GLU A 44 13.40 -14.69 11.23
CA GLU A 44 13.30 -13.98 9.96
C GLU A 44 12.31 -14.71 9.04
N ILE A 45 11.23 -14.03 8.66
CA ILE A 45 10.24 -14.59 7.75
C ILE A 45 10.91 -14.72 6.37
N PRO A 46 11.05 -15.94 5.81
CA PRO A 46 11.71 -16.11 4.54
C PRO A 46 10.89 -15.44 3.43
N ALA A 47 11.56 -14.62 2.61
CA ALA A 47 10.94 -14.05 1.42
C ALA A 47 10.53 -15.17 0.46
N VAL A 48 9.25 -15.21 0.08
CA VAL A 48 8.70 -16.24 -0.81
C VAL A 48 9.27 -16.12 -2.23
N LEU A 49 9.70 -14.91 -2.62
CA LEU A 49 10.26 -14.62 -3.94
C LEU A 49 11.60 -13.90 -3.77
N THR A 50 12.66 -14.68 -3.55
CA THR A 50 14.03 -14.15 -3.42
C THR A 50 14.66 -13.79 -4.76
N SER A 51 14.20 -14.40 -5.84
CA SER A 51 14.69 -14.17 -7.20
C SER A 51 13.52 -14.06 -8.16
N LEU A 52 13.26 -12.84 -8.62
CA LEU A 52 12.32 -12.58 -9.70
C LEU A 52 13.08 -12.62 -11.01
N GLU A 53 12.51 -13.25 -12.04
CA GLU A 53 13.03 -13.19 -13.42
C GLU A 53 12.67 -11.83 -14.06
N ILE A 54 13.03 -10.75 -13.37
CA ILE A 54 12.88 -9.39 -13.87
C ILE A 54 14.25 -8.96 -14.36
N ASP A 55 14.35 -8.71 -15.66
CA ASP A 55 15.51 -8.06 -16.26
C ASP A 55 15.45 -6.57 -15.92
N ASP A 56 16.40 -6.09 -15.14
CA ASP A 56 16.60 -4.68 -14.80
C ASP A 56 17.60 -3.99 -15.76
N GLY A 57 18.03 -4.70 -16.80
CA GLY A 57 18.87 -4.20 -17.86
C GLY A 57 18.18 -3.19 -18.79
N PRO A 58 18.95 -2.58 -19.72
CA PRO A 58 18.39 -1.69 -20.72
C PRO A 58 17.38 -2.38 -21.63
N PHE A 59 16.32 -1.67 -22.02
CA PHE A 59 15.30 -2.20 -22.92
C PHE A 59 15.88 -2.68 -24.24
N THR A 60 15.37 -3.82 -24.70
CA THR A 60 15.64 -4.37 -26.03
C THR A 60 14.85 -3.62 -27.11
N ALA A 61 15.36 -3.64 -28.34
CA ALA A 61 14.67 -3.07 -29.48
C ALA A 61 13.28 -3.72 -29.72
N THR A 62 13.14 -5.01 -29.40
CA THR A 62 11.89 -5.78 -29.51
C THR A 62 10.85 -5.34 -28.50
N GLU A 63 11.24 -5.10 -27.24
CA GLU A 63 10.34 -4.55 -26.23
C GLU A 63 9.87 -3.16 -26.62
N PHE A 64 10.80 -2.33 -27.09
CA PHE A 64 10.48 -0.99 -27.55
C PHE A 64 9.49 -0.99 -28.72
N ALA A 65 9.69 -1.85 -29.72
CA ALA A 65 8.76 -2.02 -30.84
C ALA A 65 7.38 -2.50 -30.36
N THR A 66 7.36 -3.42 -29.39
CA THR A 66 6.11 -3.95 -28.79
C THR A 66 5.36 -2.84 -28.07
N VAL A 67 6.03 -2.05 -27.22
CA VAL A 67 5.44 -0.91 -26.51
C VAL A 67 4.94 0.15 -27.49
N LYS A 68 5.70 0.47 -28.53
CA LYS A 68 5.29 1.43 -29.57
C LYS A 68 3.99 1.00 -30.27
N SER A 69 3.86 -0.28 -30.57
CA SER A 69 2.67 -0.84 -31.24
C SER A 69 1.44 -0.88 -30.34
N THR A 70 1.64 -1.15 -29.04
CA THR A 70 0.55 -1.30 -28.05
C THR A 70 0.10 0.03 -27.43
N LEU A 71 0.85 1.13 -27.66
CA LEU A 71 0.49 2.45 -27.18
C LEU A 71 -0.86 2.91 -27.77
N LYS A 72 -1.87 2.93 -26.89
CA LYS A 72 -3.25 3.33 -27.20
C LYS A 72 -3.33 4.84 -27.37
N GLU A 73 -4.24 5.29 -28.23
CA GLU A 73 -4.55 6.71 -28.38
C GLU A 73 -5.72 7.13 -27.48
N GLY A 74 -5.83 8.44 -27.23
CA GLY A 74 -6.98 9.01 -26.51
C GLY A 74 -6.89 8.94 -24.98
N LYS A 75 -5.72 8.64 -24.38
CA LYS A 75 -5.51 8.91 -22.95
C LYS A 75 -5.08 10.36 -22.75
N SER A 76 -5.43 10.89 -21.59
CA SER A 76 -4.95 12.19 -21.11
C SER A 76 -3.43 12.18 -20.95
N ALA A 77 -2.80 13.34 -21.16
CA ALA A 77 -1.39 13.53 -20.86
C ALA A 77 -1.13 13.40 -19.35
N GLY A 78 0.11 13.04 -18.99
CA GLY A 78 0.56 13.05 -17.61
C GLY A 78 0.85 14.48 -17.11
N PRO A 79 1.44 14.62 -15.91
CA PRO A 79 1.87 15.92 -15.38
C PRO A 79 2.91 16.64 -16.25
N ASP A 80 3.59 15.91 -17.12
CA ASP A 80 4.52 16.44 -18.13
C ASP A 80 3.81 17.19 -19.28
N GLY A 81 2.49 17.05 -19.40
CA GLY A 81 1.69 17.65 -20.46
C GLY A 81 1.94 17.04 -21.84
N ILE A 82 2.68 15.94 -21.95
CA ILE A 82 3.04 15.32 -23.23
C ILE A 82 1.93 14.36 -23.66
N PRO A 83 1.25 14.60 -24.80
CA PRO A 83 0.25 13.67 -25.31
C PRO A 83 0.90 12.38 -25.83
N GLN A 84 0.22 11.25 -25.67
CA GLN A 84 0.71 9.95 -26.14
C GLN A 84 1.01 9.90 -27.65
N ARG A 85 0.27 10.68 -28.46
CA ARG A 85 0.54 10.80 -29.91
C ARG A 85 1.93 11.36 -30.19
N SER A 86 2.38 12.34 -29.41
CA SER A 86 3.70 12.95 -29.56
C SER A 86 4.82 11.93 -29.31
N LEU A 87 4.62 11.03 -28.34
CA LEU A 87 5.56 9.93 -28.07
C LEU A 87 5.67 8.98 -29.26
N LYS A 88 4.54 8.59 -29.86
CA LYS A 88 4.52 7.67 -31.01
C LYS A 88 5.27 8.23 -32.23
N THR A 89 5.18 9.56 -32.44
CA THR A 89 5.91 10.27 -33.51
C THR A 89 7.39 10.43 -33.18
N ALA A 90 7.74 10.88 -31.97
CA ALA A 90 9.13 11.08 -31.56
C ALA A 90 9.94 9.78 -31.60
N ILE A 91 9.33 8.67 -31.15
CA ILE A 91 9.89 7.33 -31.26
C ILE A 91 10.15 6.91 -32.73
N SER A 92 9.44 7.49 -33.69
CA SER A 92 9.66 7.19 -35.12
C SER A 92 10.83 7.99 -35.72
N MET A 93 11.29 9.06 -35.08
CA MET A 93 12.41 9.89 -35.55
C MET A 93 13.78 9.41 -35.03
N THR A 94 13.82 8.58 -34.00
CA THR A 94 15.06 8.06 -33.39
C THR A 94 15.50 6.70 -33.93
N SER A 95 14.78 6.13 -34.91
CA SER A 95 15.20 4.92 -35.62
C SER A 95 16.02 5.32 -36.86
N TYR A 96 17.34 5.50 -36.70
CA TYR A 96 18.33 5.60 -37.79
C TYR A 96 19.32 4.45 -37.70
#